data_AF-A0A672GHX9-F1
#
_entry.id   AF-A0A672GHX9-F1
#
_cell.length_a   1.000
_cell.length_b   1.000
_cell.length_c   1.000
_cell.angle_alpha   90.00
_cell.angle_beta   90.00
_cell.angle_gamma   90.00
#
_symmetry.space_group_name_H-M   'P 1'
#
loop_
_entity.id
_entity.type
_entity.pdbx_description
1 polymer ?
#
loop_
_entity_poly.entity_id
_entity_poly.type
_entity_poly.pdbx_seq_one_letter_code
_entity_poly.pdbx_strand_id
1 'polypeptide(L)'
;RTGPGLDQDGTRTGLVFPKCSDMEAFVVEMQDPKNGIKGSEQKLNVTTIPHVIAGKDIISWITNKMKTTAEEAEAFGTMLVAYGYVYPLQNHKKLVMCNDATLYRFQTPYFWPTEKWVAEDSDYAIYLAKRNIRKKGMLEAYEQAHYNHLHEWLNHKWDFIVMQASEQYKAGKERKKPDRVVFDCQERAYWIVNRPPVSRSAFPSFSTRFFFIDGSSRDCCLRFISDQTVFLMNMFYQQAIMRSKVKSSVSLGALVKYITTYKNHDPFLAPCAPSNPWQTDDDSYWTLNMRRWAVDLPTKMRVERWSFSLFELLSDLRGRDDFKIFLKKEFSGENLAFWEAAEELKWGTASSMSTKAETIFK
;
A
#
# COMPACT_ATOMS: atom_id res chain seq x y z
N ARG A 1 -1.04 18.63 15.38
CA ARG A 1 -1.30 19.22 14.03
C ARG A 1 -0.09 18.90 13.17
N THR A 2 -0.09 17.75 12.52
CA THR A 2 0.96 17.32 11.60
C THR A 2 0.21 16.63 10.47
N GLY A 3 -0.11 17.39 9.43
CA GLY A 3 -0.63 16.85 8.18
C GLY A 3 0.50 16.11 7.45
N PRO A 4 0.19 15.10 6.65
CA PRO A 4 1.20 14.45 5.82
C PRO A 4 1.69 15.45 4.76
N GLY A 5 3.01 15.62 4.70
CA GLY A 5 3.68 16.42 3.68
C GLY A 5 3.46 15.82 2.29
N LEU A 6 3.16 16.70 1.33
CA LEU A 6 3.09 16.38 -0.09
C LEU A 6 4.49 16.58 -0.69
N ASP A 7 5.09 15.53 -1.22
CA ASP A 7 6.28 15.64 -2.06
C ASP A 7 5.91 16.19 -3.46
N GLN A 8 6.80 17.01 -4.02
CA GLN A 8 6.57 17.86 -5.19
C GLN A 8 6.50 17.12 -6.55
N ASP A 9 6.62 15.80 -6.59
CA ASP A 9 6.60 15.04 -7.85
C ASP A 9 5.34 14.20 -8.07
N GLY A 10 4.29 14.35 -7.27
CA GLY A 10 2.98 13.75 -7.54
C GLY A 10 2.97 12.22 -7.69
N THR A 11 4.08 11.55 -7.37
CA THR A 11 4.22 10.11 -7.49
C THR A 11 4.02 9.56 -6.08
N ARG A 12 2.80 9.12 -5.79
CA ARG A 12 2.52 8.32 -4.60
C ARG A 12 3.40 7.08 -4.67
N THR A 13 4.47 7.03 -3.90
CA THR A 13 5.10 5.80 -3.42
C THR A 13 4.19 5.18 -2.35
N GLY A 14 2.95 4.91 -2.73
CA GLY A 14 2.09 3.98 -2.00
C GLY A 14 2.19 2.64 -2.71
N LEU A 15 2.34 1.56 -1.96
CA LEU A 15 2.06 0.22 -2.46
C LEU A 15 0.76 0.30 -3.29
N VAL A 16 0.88 0.12 -4.61
CA VAL A 16 -0.29 0.08 -5.49
C VAL A 16 -0.95 -1.24 -5.18
N PHE A 17 -1.90 -1.23 -4.24
CA PHE A 17 -2.74 -2.37 -3.98
C PHE A 17 -3.47 -2.72 -5.28
N PRO A 18 -3.49 -4.00 -5.68
CA PRO A 18 -4.23 -4.40 -6.88
C PRO A 18 -5.68 -3.96 -6.73
N LYS A 19 -6.25 -3.40 -7.80
CA LYS A 19 -7.69 -3.13 -7.84
C LYS A 19 -8.42 -4.45 -7.56
N CYS A 20 -9.56 -4.41 -6.87
CA CYS A 20 -10.36 -5.63 -6.61
C CYS A 20 -10.60 -6.42 -7.91
N SER A 21 -10.80 -5.74 -9.05
CA SER A 21 -10.94 -6.35 -10.38
C SER A 21 -9.79 -7.28 -10.78
N ASP A 22 -8.55 -6.93 -10.44
CA ASP A 22 -7.37 -7.70 -10.84
C ASP A 22 -7.25 -8.97 -9.99
N MET A 23 -7.57 -8.87 -8.70
CA MET A 23 -7.63 -10.03 -7.80
C MET A 23 -8.78 -10.97 -8.16
N GLU A 24 -9.94 -10.42 -8.50
CA GLU A 24 -11.11 -11.19 -8.95
C GLU A 24 -10.80 -11.98 -10.22
N ALA A 25 -10.21 -11.34 -11.23
CA ALA A 25 -9.80 -12.01 -12.46
C ALA A 25 -8.80 -13.15 -12.19
N PHE A 26 -7.86 -12.94 -11.27
CA PHE A 26 -6.90 -13.96 -10.87
C PHE A 26 -7.59 -15.15 -10.16
N VAL A 27 -8.53 -14.88 -9.25
CA VAL A 27 -9.29 -15.94 -8.54
C VAL A 27 -10.19 -16.72 -9.50
N VAL A 28 -10.79 -16.06 -10.50
CA VAL A 28 -11.53 -16.75 -11.58
C VAL A 28 -10.61 -17.68 -12.36
N GLU A 29 -9.40 -17.24 -12.70
CA GLU A 29 -8.42 -18.08 -13.39
C GLU A 29 -7.99 -19.29 -12.55
N MET A 30 -7.79 -19.11 -11.24
CA MET A 30 -7.51 -20.21 -10.31
C MET A 30 -8.63 -21.26 -10.27
N GLN A 31 -9.87 -20.88 -10.62
CA GLN A 31 -11.05 -21.74 -10.66
C GLN A 31 -11.29 -22.39 -12.03
N ASP A 32 -10.45 -22.11 -13.04
CA ASP A 32 -10.65 -22.65 -14.38
C ASP A 32 -10.63 -24.19 -14.38
N PRO A 33 -11.61 -24.88 -15.01
CA PRO A 33 -11.69 -26.34 -14.99
C PRO A 33 -10.51 -27.07 -15.65
N LYS A 34 -9.78 -26.41 -16.57
CA LYS A 34 -8.69 -27.01 -17.33
C LYS A 34 -7.32 -26.61 -16.79
N ASN A 35 -7.14 -25.32 -16.51
CA ASN A 35 -5.87 -24.69 -16.17
C ASN A 35 -5.79 -24.25 -14.70
N GLY A 36 -6.91 -24.28 -13.97
CA GLY A 36 -7.00 -23.89 -12.56
C GLY A 36 -6.59 -25.01 -11.60
N ILE A 37 -6.85 -24.77 -10.33
CA ILE A 37 -6.44 -25.66 -9.25
C ILE A 37 -7.46 -26.79 -9.11
N LYS A 38 -6.97 -28.04 -9.13
CA LYS A 38 -7.82 -29.22 -8.99
C LYS A 38 -8.32 -29.35 -7.55
N GLY A 39 -9.61 -29.11 -7.35
CA GLY A 39 -10.27 -29.36 -6.09
C GLY A 39 -10.46 -30.86 -5.80
N SER A 40 -10.40 -31.22 -4.53
CA SER A 40 -10.67 -32.56 -4.02
C SER A 40 -11.91 -32.56 -3.10
N GLU A 41 -12.40 -33.74 -2.72
CA GLU A 41 -13.49 -33.87 -1.75
C GLU A 41 -12.94 -34.19 -0.36
N GLN A 42 -13.37 -33.43 0.64
CA GLN A 42 -13.06 -33.73 2.04
C GLN A 42 -14.20 -34.54 2.67
N LYS A 43 -13.94 -35.79 3.05
CA LYS A 43 -14.89 -36.62 3.82
C LYS A 43 -14.79 -36.28 5.31
N LEU A 44 -15.88 -35.75 5.89
CA LEU A 44 -16.04 -35.61 7.34
C LEU A 44 -16.94 -36.74 7.85
N ASN A 45 -16.90 -37.01 9.16
CA ASN A 45 -17.63 -38.10 9.83
C ASN A 45 -19.13 -38.19 9.50
N VAL A 46 -19.77 -37.11 9.02
CA VAL A 46 -21.20 -37.09 8.68
C VAL A 46 -21.53 -36.41 7.33
N THR A 47 -20.55 -35.82 6.63
CA THR A 47 -20.78 -35.05 5.38
C THR A 47 -19.51 -34.94 4.56
N THR A 48 -19.63 -34.94 3.23
CA THR A 48 -18.51 -34.62 2.32
C THR A 48 -18.59 -33.15 1.90
N ILE A 49 -17.48 -32.43 1.98
CA ILE A 49 -17.34 -31.05 1.46
C ILE A 49 -16.66 -31.13 0.09
N PRO A 50 -17.30 -30.70 -1.01
CA PRO A 50 -16.72 -30.74 -2.34
C PRO A 50 -15.80 -29.52 -2.60
N HIS A 51 -14.92 -29.61 -3.61
CA HIS A 51 -14.05 -28.52 -4.10
C HIS A 51 -13.15 -27.89 -3.03
N VAL A 52 -12.46 -28.74 -2.28
CA VAL A 52 -11.50 -28.35 -1.25
C VAL A 52 -10.08 -28.43 -1.79
N ILE A 53 -9.25 -27.46 -1.42
CA ILE A 53 -7.92 -27.28 -1.99
C ILE A 53 -6.89 -27.21 -0.86
N ALA A 54 -5.77 -27.92 -0.98
CA ALA A 54 -4.69 -27.81 -0.01
C ALA A 54 -3.88 -26.51 -0.22
N GLY A 55 -3.42 -25.89 0.88
CA GLY A 55 -2.64 -24.66 0.82
C GLY A 55 -1.38 -24.78 -0.05
N LYS A 56 -0.68 -25.91 0.05
CA LYS A 56 0.48 -26.22 -0.82
C LYS A 56 0.16 -26.22 -2.32
N ASP A 57 -1.05 -26.65 -2.71
CA ASP A 57 -1.44 -26.72 -4.13
C ASP A 57 -1.76 -25.31 -4.65
N ILE A 58 -2.34 -24.45 -3.80
CA ILE A 58 -2.57 -23.04 -4.12
C ILE A 58 -1.24 -22.31 -4.31
N ILE A 59 -0.30 -22.47 -3.38
CA ILE A 59 1.00 -21.81 -3.44
C ILE A 59 1.81 -22.30 -4.64
N SER A 60 1.81 -23.61 -4.91
CA SER A 60 2.45 -24.18 -6.10
C SER A 60 1.86 -23.63 -7.39
N TRP A 61 0.54 -23.49 -7.47
CA TRP A 61 -0.11 -22.89 -8.64
C TRP A 61 0.27 -21.41 -8.82
N ILE A 62 0.26 -20.62 -7.75
CA ILE A 62 0.66 -19.19 -7.77
C ILE A 62 2.12 -19.05 -8.20
N THR A 63 3.02 -19.86 -7.63
CA THR A 63 4.46 -19.87 -7.95
C THR A 63 4.66 -20.10 -9.45
N ASN A 64 3.99 -21.10 -10.02
CA ASN A 64 4.10 -21.43 -11.44
C ASN A 64 3.47 -20.35 -12.35
N LYS A 65 2.33 -19.80 -11.95
CA LYS A 65 1.59 -18.80 -12.74
C LYS A 65 2.30 -17.44 -12.76
N MET A 66 2.75 -16.97 -11.61
CA MET A 66 3.41 -15.67 -11.44
C MET A 66 4.93 -15.73 -11.67
N LYS A 67 5.52 -16.92 -11.75
CA LYS A 67 6.98 -17.14 -11.84
C LYS A 67 7.74 -16.45 -10.70
N THR A 68 7.23 -16.61 -9.48
CA THR A 68 7.83 -16.04 -8.26
C THR A 68 8.34 -17.13 -7.31
N THR A 69 9.01 -16.74 -6.22
CA THR A 69 9.45 -17.64 -5.14
C THR A 69 8.27 -18.13 -4.30
N ALA A 70 8.47 -19.23 -3.57
CA ALA A 70 7.41 -19.80 -2.74
C ALA A 70 6.99 -18.84 -1.60
N GLU A 71 7.94 -18.05 -1.07
CA GLU A 71 7.69 -17.08 0.00
C GLU A 71 6.81 -15.92 -0.48
N GLU A 72 7.07 -15.40 -1.68
CA GLU A 72 6.22 -14.36 -2.29
C GLU A 72 4.84 -14.91 -2.65
N ALA A 73 4.76 -16.14 -3.16
CA ALA A 73 3.50 -16.82 -3.45
C ALA A 73 2.68 -17.07 -2.17
N GLU A 74 3.32 -17.41 -1.05
CA GLU A 74 2.67 -17.55 0.26
C GLU A 74 2.15 -16.22 0.81
N ALA A 75 2.92 -15.14 0.64
CA ALA A 75 2.47 -13.79 1.00
C ALA A 75 1.24 -13.37 0.17
N PHE A 76 1.26 -13.64 -1.14
CA PHE A 76 0.11 -13.38 -2.02
C PHE A 76 -1.10 -14.26 -1.66
N GLY A 77 -0.89 -15.54 -1.39
CA GLY A 77 -1.95 -16.46 -0.92
C GLY A 77 -2.55 -16.01 0.41
N THR A 78 -1.72 -15.53 1.33
CA THR A 78 -2.17 -14.93 2.60
C THR A 78 -3.01 -13.69 2.38
N MET A 79 -2.64 -12.85 1.40
CA MET A 79 -3.43 -11.70 1.00
C MET A 79 -4.82 -12.12 0.46
N LEU A 80 -4.91 -13.17 -0.35
CA LEU A 80 -6.21 -13.72 -0.83
C LEU A 80 -7.10 -14.20 0.32
N VAL A 81 -6.50 -14.77 1.37
CA VAL A 81 -7.22 -15.20 2.58
C VAL A 81 -7.66 -14.01 3.42
N ALA A 82 -6.80 -13.02 3.59
CA ALA A 82 -7.08 -11.81 4.37
C ALA A 82 -8.23 -11.00 3.75
N TYR A 83 -8.32 -10.92 2.42
CA TYR A 83 -9.42 -10.25 1.72
C TYR A 83 -10.68 -11.11 1.57
N GLY A 84 -10.63 -12.38 1.94
CA GLY A 84 -11.79 -13.27 1.94
C GLY A 84 -12.14 -13.88 0.58
N TYR A 85 -11.25 -13.83 -0.42
CA TYR A 85 -11.43 -14.59 -1.68
C TYR A 85 -11.28 -16.10 -1.47
N VAL A 86 -10.45 -16.47 -0.51
CA VAL A 86 -10.21 -17.85 -0.07
C VAL A 86 -10.37 -17.90 1.44
N TYR A 87 -10.94 -18.98 1.98
CA TYR A 87 -11.06 -19.14 3.43
C TYR A 87 -10.63 -20.53 3.89
N PRO A 88 -9.99 -20.65 5.06
CA PRO A 88 -9.60 -21.94 5.62
C PRO A 88 -10.81 -22.66 6.21
N LEU A 89 -10.87 -23.98 6.02
CA LEU A 89 -11.92 -24.83 6.59
C LEU A 89 -11.64 -25.20 8.06
N GLN A 90 -10.36 -25.18 8.45
CA GLN A 90 -9.90 -25.41 9.82
C GLN A 90 -9.36 -24.10 10.39
N ASN A 91 -9.54 -23.86 11.69
CA ASN A 91 -9.04 -22.64 12.35
C ASN A 91 -9.43 -21.35 11.60
N HIS A 92 -10.72 -21.14 11.36
CA HIS A 92 -11.28 -20.01 10.59
C HIS A 92 -10.84 -18.61 11.05
N LYS A 93 -10.30 -18.49 12.27
CA LYS A 93 -9.72 -17.23 12.78
C LYS A 93 -8.32 -16.95 12.19
N LYS A 94 -7.58 -17.95 11.71
CA LYS A 94 -6.23 -17.77 11.15
C LYS A 94 -6.34 -17.35 9.68
N LEU A 95 -6.39 -16.05 9.43
CA LEU A 95 -6.41 -15.47 8.07
C LEU A 95 -5.01 -15.45 7.44
N VAL A 96 -4.31 -16.58 7.48
CA VAL A 96 -2.97 -16.75 6.91
C VAL A 96 -2.98 -18.04 6.10
N MET A 97 -2.45 -17.97 4.88
CA MET A 97 -2.27 -19.16 4.05
C MET A 97 -1.04 -19.91 4.53
N CYS A 98 -1.13 -21.23 4.65
CA CYS A 98 -0.03 -22.09 5.07
C CYS A 98 0.39 -22.98 3.91
N ASN A 99 1.70 -23.12 3.68
CA ASN A 99 2.26 -24.05 2.70
C ASN A 99 2.26 -25.50 3.21
N ASP A 100 1.08 -26.02 3.53
CA ASP A 100 0.89 -27.34 4.11
C ASP A 100 -0.37 -28.03 3.55
N ALA A 101 -0.84 -29.07 4.25
CA ALA A 101 -2.06 -29.79 3.92
C ALA A 101 -3.33 -29.12 4.47
N THR A 102 -3.24 -27.91 5.04
CA THR A 102 -4.42 -27.15 5.49
C THR A 102 -5.35 -26.90 4.32
N LEU A 103 -6.64 -27.09 4.58
CA LEU A 103 -7.66 -27.11 3.55
C LEU A 103 -8.36 -25.74 3.45
N TYR A 104 -8.46 -25.25 2.23
CA TYR A 104 -9.04 -23.97 1.86
C TYR A 104 -10.16 -24.16 0.83
N ARG A 105 -11.03 -23.15 0.72
CA ARG A 105 -12.07 -23.10 -0.29
C ARG A 105 -12.24 -21.68 -0.82
N PHE A 106 -12.59 -21.58 -2.10
CA PHE A 106 -12.95 -20.31 -2.70
C PHE A 106 -14.26 -19.77 -2.16
N GLN A 107 -14.29 -18.46 -1.96
CA GLN A 107 -15.47 -17.71 -1.60
C GLN A 107 -16.36 -17.49 -2.84
N THR A 108 -17.68 -17.43 -2.61
CA THR A 108 -18.62 -17.08 -3.67
C THR A 108 -18.52 -15.59 -4.04
N PRO A 109 -18.66 -15.21 -5.33
CA PRO A 109 -18.60 -13.81 -5.76
C PRO A 109 -19.53 -12.86 -4.99
N TYR A 110 -20.67 -13.37 -4.49
CA TYR A 110 -21.59 -12.59 -3.65
C TYR A 110 -20.93 -12.02 -2.38
N PHE A 111 -19.93 -12.71 -1.85
CA PHE A 111 -19.19 -12.32 -0.63
C PHE A 111 -17.80 -11.74 -0.93
N TRP A 112 -17.49 -11.45 -2.18
CA TRP A 112 -16.23 -10.78 -2.50
C TRP A 112 -16.24 -9.33 -2.02
N PRO A 113 -15.08 -8.78 -1.63
CA PRO A 113 -14.99 -7.38 -1.23
C PRO A 113 -15.30 -6.49 -2.43
N THR A 114 -16.36 -5.69 -2.33
CA THR A 114 -16.71 -4.71 -3.36
C THR A 114 -16.43 -3.30 -2.88
N GLU A 115 -16.07 -2.41 -3.80
CA GLU A 115 -15.84 -0.99 -3.50
C GLU A 115 -17.14 -0.24 -3.16
N LYS A 116 -18.29 -0.75 -3.61
CA LYS A 116 -19.59 -0.08 -3.49
C LYS A 116 -20.42 -0.52 -2.27
N TRP A 117 -20.24 -1.75 -1.79
CA TRP A 117 -21.09 -2.32 -0.74
C TRP A 117 -20.27 -2.61 0.51
N VAL A 118 -20.43 -1.75 1.52
CA VAL A 118 -19.87 -1.97 2.86
C VAL A 118 -20.84 -2.86 3.65
N ALA A 119 -20.32 -3.85 4.36
CA ALA A 119 -21.12 -4.73 5.21
C ALA A 119 -21.91 -3.91 6.25
N GLU A 120 -23.24 -3.94 6.16
CA GLU A 120 -24.13 -3.18 7.02
C GLU A 120 -24.31 -3.84 8.40
N ASP A 121 -24.60 -3.01 9.41
CA ASP A 121 -24.87 -3.49 10.76
C ASP A 121 -26.19 -4.26 10.87
N SER A 122 -27.17 -3.95 10.01
CA SER A 122 -28.42 -4.72 9.84
C SER A 122 -28.15 -6.15 9.43
N ASP A 123 -27.32 -6.36 8.42
CA ASP A 123 -26.97 -7.69 7.91
C ASP A 123 -26.19 -8.50 8.95
N TYR A 124 -25.30 -7.83 9.69
CA TYR A 124 -24.56 -8.48 10.76
C TYR A 124 -25.49 -8.90 11.91
N ALA A 125 -26.46 -8.07 12.27
CA ALA A 125 -27.48 -8.41 13.26
C ALA A 125 -28.31 -9.63 12.83
N ILE A 126 -28.71 -9.71 11.55
CA ILE A 126 -29.43 -10.87 10.99
C ILE A 126 -28.57 -12.13 11.10
N TYR A 127 -27.29 -12.06 10.75
CA TYR A 127 -26.35 -13.17 10.87
C TYR A 127 -26.24 -13.71 12.30
N LEU A 128 -26.02 -12.81 13.27
CA LEU A 128 -25.89 -13.18 14.68
C LEU A 128 -27.20 -13.73 15.24
N ALA A 129 -28.35 -13.12 14.90
CA ALA A 129 -29.68 -13.61 15.29
C ALA A 129 -29.94 -15.03 14.75
N LYS A 130 -29.61 -15.28 13.47
CA LYS A 130 -29.74 -16.60 12.85
C LYS A 130 -28.90 -17.65 13.56
N ARG A 131 -27.66 -17.32 13.92
CA ARG A 131 -26.78 -18.22 14.71
C ARG A 131 -27.35 -18.50 16.10
N ASN A 132 -27.91 -17.49 16.76
CA ASN A 132 -28.53 -17.64 18.07
C ASN A 132 -29.79 -18.53 18.02
N ILE A 133 -30.61 -18.42 16.95
CA ILE A 133 -31.79 -19.28 16.70
C ILE A 133 -31.36 -20.74 16.49
N ARG A 134 -30.29 -20.97 15.73
CA ARG A 134 -29.80 -22.33 15.43
C ARG A 134 -29.43 -23.09 16.70
N LYS A 135 -28.68 -22.45 17.61
CA LYS A 135 -28.28 -23.03 18.88
C LYS A 135 -27.92 -21.91 19.87
N LYS A 136 -28.80 -21.68 20.85
CA LYS A 136 -28.59 -20.68 21.91
C LYS A 136 -27.27 -20.93 22.64
N GLY A 137 -26.50 -19.86 22.87
CA GLY A 137 -25.24 -19.90 23.63
C GLY A 137 -24.00 -20.39 22.86
N MET A 138 -24.03 -20.41 21.52
CA MET A 138 -22.86 -20.73 20.67
C MET A 138 -22.24 -19.50 20.00
N LEU A 139 -22.68 -18.30 20.38
CA LEU A 139 -22.02 -17.06 20.00
C LEU A 139 -20.73 -16.92 20.83
N GLU A 140 -19.66 -16.49 20.20
CA GLU A 140 -18.43 -16.19 20.94
C GLU A 140 -18.61 -14.92 21.80
N ALA A 141 -17.76 -14.72 22.81
CA ALA A 141 -17.90 -13.59 23.73
C ALA A 141 -17.93 -12.21 23.02
N TYR A 142 -17.10 -12.02 21.99
CA TYR A 142 -17.09 -10.79 21.20
C TYR A 142 -18.35 -10.66 20.34
N GLU A 143 -18.83 -11.77 19.76
CA GLU A 143 -20.06 -11.79 18.96
C GLU A 143 -21.28 -11.51 19.82
N GLN A 144 -21.29 -12.02 21.06
CA GLN A 144 -22.35 -11.77 22.03
C GLN A 144 -22.39 -10.30 22.45
N ALA A 145 -21.22 -9.69 22.67
CA ALA A 145 -21.14 -8.25 22.95
C ALA A 145 -21.67 -7.41 21.77
N HIS A 146 -21.30 -7.76 20.54
CA HIS A 146 -21.81 -7.10 19.34
C HIS A 146 -23.31 -7.31 19.15
N TYR A 147 -23.82 -8.52 19.41
CA TYR A 147 -25.24 -8.83 19.33
C TYR A 147 -26.07 -7.98 20.30
N ASN A 148 -25.61 -7.85 21.56
CA ASN A 148 -26.28 -7.04 22.57
C ASN A 148 -26.27 -5.56 22.17
N HIS A 149 -25.14 -5.05 21.69
CA HIS A 149 -25.03 -3.69 21.20
C HIS A 149 -25.96 -3.41 20.01
N LEU A 150 -26.01 -4.32 19.03
CA LEU A 150 -26.89 -4.20 17.86
C LEU A 150 -28.36 -4.30 18.24
N HIS A 151 -28.71 -5.09 19.26
CA HIS A 151 -30.08 -5.17 19.78
C HIS A 151 -30.55 -3.85 20.37
N GLU A 152 -29.67 -3.16 21.10
CA GLU A 152 -29.96 -1.82 21.64
C GLU A 152 -30.01 -0.77 20.52
N TRP A 153 -29.03 -0.79 19.61
CA TRP A 153 -28.89 0.21 18.54
C TRP A 153 -29.96 0.11 17.45
N LEU A 154 -30.26 -1.10 16.99
CA LEU A 154 -31.22 -1.38 15.92
C LEU A 154 -32.57 -1.85 16.47
N ASN A 155 -32.90 -1.50 17.72
CA ASN A 155 -34.11 -1.95 18.38
C ASN A 155 -35.39 -1.68 17.56
N HIS A 156 -35.47 -0.49 16.96
CA HIS A 156 -36.58 -0.06 16.08
C HIS A 156 -36.79 -0.93 14.81
N LYS A 157 -35.80 -1.75 14.43
CA LYS A 157 -35.86 -2.69 13.29
C LYS A 157 -35.75 -4.15 13.74
N TRP A 158 -35.76 -4.42 15.04
CA TRP A 158 -35.40 -5.74 15.56
C TRP A 158 -36.39 -6.84 15.16
N ASP A 159 -37.68 -6.53 15.13
CA ASP A 159 -38.71 -7.47 14.66
C ASP A 159 -38.45 -7.92 13.22
N PHE A 160 -38.03 -6.98 12.36
CA PHE A 160 -37.63 -7.27 10.98
C PHE A 160 -36.36 -8.14 10.94
N ILE A 161 -35.35 -7.84 11.76
CA ILE A 161 -34.12 -8.63 11.86
C ILE A 161 -34.42 -10.08 12.28
N VAL A 162 -35.26 -10.28 13.29
CA VAL A 162 -35.64 -11.61 13.78
C VAL A 162 -36.48 -12.36 12.74
N MET A 163 -37.38 -11.66 12.04
CA MET A 163 -38.17 -12.22 10.94
C MET A 163 -37.25 -12.73 9.82
N GLN A 164 -36.34 -11.89 9.33
CA GLN A 164 -35.36 -12.24 8.29
C GLN A 164 -34.45 -13.40 8.73
N ALA A 165 -33.93 -13.37 9.96
CA ALA A 165 -33.09 -14.44 10.50
C ALA A 165 -33.84 -15.78 10.59
N SER A 166 -35.12 -15.75 10.99
CA SER A 166 -35.97 -16.93 11.08
C SER A 166 -36.30 -17.52 9.71
N GLU A 167 -36.58 -16.66 8.72
CA GLU A 167 -36.84 -17.06 7.34
C GLU A 167 -35.61 -17.71 6.71
N GLN A 168 -34.43 -17.07 6.83
CA GLN A 168 -33.18 -17.64 6.35
C GLN A 168 -32.84 -18.98 7.03
N TYR A 169 -33.14 -19.12 8.32
CA TYR A 169 -32.94 -20.38 9.04
C TYR A 169 -33.88 -21.50 8.54
N LYS A 170 -35.15 -21.18 8.26
CA LYS A 170 -36.12 -22.13 7.67
C LYS A 170 -35.69 -22.56 6.26
N ALA A 171 -35.40 -21.61 5.38
CA ALA A 171 -34.91 -21.89 4.02
C ALA A 171 -33.61 -22.70 4.03
N GLY A 172 -32.73 -22.44 5.02
CA GLY A 172 -31.53 -23.23 5.24
C GLY A 172 -31.84 -24.71 5.49
N LYS A 173 -32.86 -25.04 6.29
CA LYS A 173 -33.21 -26.44 6.65
C LYS A 173 -33.68 -27.28 5.46
N GLU A 174 -34.24 -26.65 4.44
CA GLU A 174 -34.71 -27.33 3.22
C GLU A 174 -33.54 -27.82 2.34
N ARG A 175 -32.33 -27.25 2.52
CA ARG A 175 -31.14 -27.65 1.78
C ARG A 175 -30.52 -28.94 2.32
N LYS A 176 -29.83 -29.65 1.42
CA LYS A 176 -29.03 -30.84 1.77
C LYS A 176 -27.99 -30.47 2.83
N LYS A 177 -27.67 -31.43 3.71
CA LYS A 177 -26.68 -31.24 4.78
C LYS A 177 -25.31 -30.70 4.31
N PRO A 178 -24.67 -31.22 3.24
CA PRO A 178 -23.39 -30.68 2.76
C PRO A 178 -23.51 -29.21 2.31
N ASP A 179 -24.56 -28.86 1.58
CA ASP A 179 -24.76 -27.49 1.08
C ASP A 179 -24.97 -26.49 2.22
N ARG A 180 -25.69 -26.90 3.27
CA ARG A 180 -25.83 -26.09 4.50
C ARG A 180 -24.48 -25.79 5.15
N VAL A 181 -23.61 -26.80 5.28
CA VAL A 181 -22.29 -26.63 5.90
C VAL A 181 -21.42 -25.67 5.10
N VAL A 182 -21.43 -25.79 3.76
CA VAL A 182 -20.69 -24.88 2.88
C VAL A 182 -21.19 -23.45 3.02
N PHE A 183 -22.50 -23.25 2.99
CA PHE A 183 -23.11 -21.93 3.13
C PHE A 183 -22.76 -21.29 4.48
N ASP A 184 -22.87 -22.05 5.58
CA ASP A 184 -22.48 -21.58 6.92
C ASP A 184 -20.99 -21.19 6.99
N CYS A 185 -20.12 -21.91 6.28
CA CYS A 185 -18.69 -21.59 6.21
C CYS A 185 -18.40 -20.34 5.38
N GLN A 186 -19.05 -20.19 4.23
CA GLN A 186 -18.92 -19.00 3.37
C GLN A 186 -19.35 -17.74 4.10
N GLU A 187 -20.52 -17.78 4.73
CA GLU A 187 -21.06 -16.65 5.48
C GLU A 187 -20.21 -16.31 6.71
N ARG A 188 -19.72 -17.33 7.44
CA ARG A 188 -18.78 -17.11 8.56
C ARG A 188 -17.47 -16.46 8.07
N ALA A 189 -16.90 -16.94 6.98
CA ALA A 189 -15.67 -16.40 6.43
C ALA A 189 -15.82 -14.92 6.05
N TYR A 190 -16.95 -14.56 5.42
CA TYR A 190 -17.29 -13.18 5.10
C TYR A 190 -17.32 -12.28 6.35
N TRP A 191 -18.01 -12.72 7.42
CA TRP A 191 -18.11 -11.93 8.65
C TRP A 191 -16.82 -11.85 9.44
N ILE A 192 -15.95 -12.87 9.39
CA ILE A 192 -14.64 -12.80 10.03
C ILE A 192 -13.75 -11.72 9.39
N VAL A 193 -13.86 -11.52 8.07
CA VAL A 193 -13.13 -10.46 7.36
C VAL A 193 -13.73 -9.08 7.64
N ASN A 194 -15.06 -8.96 7.61
CA ASN A 194 -15.76 -7.67 7.77
C ASN A 194 -15.96 -7.22 9.22
N ARG A 195 -15.94 -8.14 10.19
CA ARG A 195 -16.11 -7.90 11.63
C ARG A 195 -15.14 -8.82 12.43
N PRO A 196 -13.83 -8.57 12.35
CA PRO A 196 -12.81 -9.42 12.96
C PRO A 196 -12.84 -9.36 14.50
N PRO A 197 -12.40 -10.43 15.20
CA PRO A 197 -12.26 -10.40 16.66
C PRO A 197 -11.22 -9.35 17.12
N VAL A 198 -11.56 -8.58 18.15
CA VAL A 198 -10.81 -7.41 18.66
C VAL A 198 -9.36 -7.73 19.10
N SER A 199 -9.01 -8.99 19.35
CA SER A 199 -7.68 -9.40 19.87
C SER A 199 -6.58 -9.55 18.81
N ARG A 200 -6.85 -9.34 17.52
CA ARG A 200 -5.78 -9.38 16.51
C ARG A 200 -5.16 -8.00 16.37
N SER A 201 -3.83 -7.94 16.47
CA SER A 201 -3.01 -6.88 15.89
C SER A 201 -3.65 -6.49 14.56
N ALA A 202 -4.17 -5.27 14.52
CA ALA A 202 -4.87 -4.76 13.37
C ALA A 202 -3.98 -4.95 12.13
N PHE A 203 -4.30 -5.94 11.29
CA PHE A 203 -4.31 -5.60 9.88
C PHE A 203 -5.21 -4.38 9.83
N PRO A 204 -4.67 -3.20 9.48
CA PRO A 204 -5.41 -1.95 9.60
C PRO A 204 -6.75 -2.20 8.94
N SER A 205 -7.82 -2.02 9.72
CA SER A 205 -9.20 -2.07 9.26
C SER A 205 -9.25 -1.51 7.84
N PHE A 206 -9.27 -2.41 6.86
CA PHE A 206 -9.32 -2.02 5.45
C PHE A 206 -10.66 -1.32 5.17
N SER A 207 -11.62 -1.52 6.08
CA SER A 207 -12.97 -0.99 6.07
C SER A 207 -13.10 0.49 6.46
N THR A 208 -12.05 1.23 6.88
CA THR A 208 -12.31 2.63 7.32
C THR A 208 -11.33 3.71 6.89
N ARG A 209 -10.21 3.41 6.20
CA ARG A 209 -9.27 4.48 5.79
C ARG A 209 -8.68 4.42 4.37
N PHE A 210 -8.92 3.36 3.59
CA PHE A 210 -8.34 3.25 2.24
C PHE A 210 -9.34 3.17 1.08
N PHE A 211 -10.65 3.07 1.37
CA PHE A 211 -11.67 3.55 0.44
C PHE A 211 -11.71 5.08 0.49
N PHE A 212 -10.61 5.74 0.12
CA PHE A 212 -10.77 7.00 -0.59
C PHE A 212 -11.56 6.62 -1.82
N ILE A 213 -12.83 6.97 -1.80
CA ILE A 213 -13.73 7.07 -2.93
C ILE A 213 -12.87 7.48 -4.14
N ASP A 214 -12.45 6.51 -4.95
CA ASP A 214 -12.24 6.79 -6.36
C ASP A 214 -13.67 6.84 -6.90
N GLY A 215 -14.32 7.98 -6.64
CA GLY A 215 -15.63 8.37 -7.15
C GLY A 215 -15.55 8.64 -8.66
N SER A 216 -14.80 7.80 -9.36
CA SER A 216 -14.68 7.72 -10.79
C SER A 216 -15.10 6.33 -11.26
N SER A 217 -16.22 5.84 -10.72
CA SER A 217 -17.25 5.29 -11.61
C SER A 217 -17.55 6.40 -12.63
N ARG A 218 -16.80 6.38 -13.73
CA ARG A 218 -17.07 7.09 -14.98
C ARG A 218 -18.31 6.46 -15.63
N ASP A 219 -19.35 6.26 -14.85
CA ASP A 219 -20.66 5.88 -15.35
C ASP A 219 -21.32 7.18 -15.79
N CYS A 220 -21.16 7.50 -17.08
CA CYS A 220 -22.12 8.16 -17.94
C CYS A 220 -22.92 9.36 -17.41
N CYS A 221 -22.37 10.18 -16.50
CA CYS A 221 -22.76 11.57 -16.48
C CYS A 221 -22.01 12.25 -17.62
N LEU A 222 -22.73 12.68 -18.65
CA LEU A 222 -22.39 13.88 -19.40
C LEU A 222 -22.04 14.96 -18.38
N ARG A 223 -20.76 15.02 -17.97
CA ARG A 223 -20.27 16.10 -17.13
C ARG A 223 -20.41 17.32 -18.01
N PHE A 224 -21.38 18.18 -17.70
CA PHE A 224 -21.34 19.56 -18.14
C PHE A 224 -19.95 20.07 -17.74
N ILE A 225 -19.03 20.15 -18.70
CA ILE A 225 -17.73 20.76 -18.50
C ILE A 225 -18.07 22.23 -18.31
N SER A 226 -18.09 22.69 -17.07
CA SER A 226 -18.34 24.11 -16.77
C SER A 226 -17.31 24.97 -17.51
N ASP A 227 -17.70 26.18 -17.93
CA ASP A 227 -16.80 27.12 -18.60
C ASP A 227 -15.52 27.36 -17.79
N GLN A 228 -15.61 27.34 -16.46
CA GLN A 228 -14.46 27.44 -15.55
C GLN A 228 -13.46 26.29 -15.71
N THR A 229 -13.94 25.05 -15.87
CA THR A 229 -13.06 23.89 -16.09
C THR A 229 -12.39 23.92 -17.45
N VAL A 230 -13.09 24.37 -18.50
CA VAL A 230 -12.49 24.59 -19.83
C VAL A 230 -11.42 25.67 -19.75
N PHE A 231 -11.69 26.77 -19.06
CA PHE A 231 -10.74 27.88 -18.88
C PHE A 231 -9.44 27.43 -18.21
N LEU A 232 -9.52 26.70 -17.08
CA LEU A 232 -8.35 26.18 -16.39
C LEU A 232 -7.56 25.18 -17.23
N MET A 233 -8.25 24.29 -17.96
CA MET A 233 -7.60 23.37 -18.89
C MET A 233 -6.90 24.11 -20.03
N ASN A 234 -7.54 25.11 -20.62
CA ASN A 234 -6.97 25.90 -21.70
C ASN A 234 -5.72 26.67 -21.21
N MET A 235 -5.78 27.30 -20.03
CA MET A 235 -4.63 27.94 -19.40
C MET A 235 -3.46 26.95 -19.18
N PHE A 236 -3.76 25.73 -18.69
CA PHE A 236 -2.75 24.68 -18.52
C PHE A 236 -2.11 24.27 -19.85
N TYR A 237 -2.92 24.01 -20.88
CA TYR A 237 -2.41 23.59 -22.18
C TYR A 237 -1.61 24.70 -22.87
N GLN A 238 -2.07 25.95 -22.79
CA GLN A 238 -1.32 27.10 -23.31
C GLN A 238 0.06 27.19 -22.64
N GLN A 239 0.12 27.09 -21.31
CA GLN A 239 1.40 27.07 -20.60
C GLN A 239 2.27 25.85 -20.96
N ALA A 240 1.67 24.67 -21.11
CA ALA A 240 2.41 23.44 -21.41
C ALA A 240 2.98 23.41 -22.83
N ILE A 241 2.30 24.01 -23.80
CA ILE A 241 2.78 24.13 -25.19
C ILE A 241 3.99 25.06 -25.27
N MET A 242 4.03 26.10 -24.45
CA MET A 242 5.14 27.06 -24.41
C MET A 242 6.42 26.50 -23.75
N ARG A 243 6.35 25.35 -23.06
CA ARG A 243 7.53 24.71 -22.44
C ARG A 243 8.34 23.97 -23.51
N SER A 244 9.61 24.35 -23.67
CA SER A 244 10.57 23.65 -24.53
C SER A 244 10.77 22.20 -24.05
N LYS A 245 10.83 21.26 -24.98
CA LYS A 245 11.04 19.83 -24.70
C LYS A 245 12.33 19.35 -25.36
N VAL A 246 12.98 18.39 -24.71
CA VAL A 246 14.12 17.67 -25.28
C VAL A 246 13.67 16.30 -25.79
N LYS A 247 14.41 15.73 -26.73
CA LYS A 247 14.13 14.36 -27.21
C LYS A 247 14.38 13.35 -26.09
N SER A 248 13.59 12.27 -26.06
CA SER A 248 13.76 11.19 -25.08
C SER A 248 15.16 10.57 -25.11
N SER A 249 15.80 10.48 -26.28
CA SER A 249 17.18 10.00 -26.39
C SER A 249 18.19 10.87 -25.63
N VAL A 250 17.94 12.19 -25.55
CA VAL A 250 18.78 13.13 -24.82
C VAL A 250 18.51 13.03 -23.32
N SER A 251 17.23 13.05 -22.90
CA SER A 251 16.88 12.99 -21.47
C SER A 251 17.21 11.64 -20.84
N LEU A 252 16.86 10.52 -21.49
CA LEU A 252 17.19 9.18 -21.01
C LEU A 252 18.70 8.93 -21.03
N GLY A 253 19.40 9.42 -22.07
CA GLY A 253 20.86 9.36 -22.12
C GLY A 253 21.53 10.10 -20.95
N ALA A 254 21.02 11.29 -20.60
CA ALA A 254 21.48 12.05 -19.44
C ALA A 254 21.21 11.31 -18.11
N LEU A 255 20.03 10.68 -17.96
CA LEU A 255 19.69 9.88 -16.77
C LEU A 255 20.61 8.67 -16.61
N VAL A 256 20.84 7.92 -17.69
CA VAL A 256 21.75 6.77 -17.67
C VAL A 256 23.18 7.20 -17.33
N LYS A 257 23.65 8.32 -17.91
CA LYS A 257 24.95 8.90 -17.58
C LYS A 257 25.03 9.25 -16.10
N TYR A 258 24.02 9.93 -15.55
CA TYR A 258 23.94 10.27 -14.13
C TYR A 258 24.05 9.00 -13.27
N ILE A 259 23.16 8.02 -13.44
CA ILE A 259 23.18 6.79 -12.64
C ILE A 259 24.54 6.07 -12.75
N THR A 260 25.13 6.01 -13.95
CA THR A 260 26.43 5.36 -14.17
C THR A 260 27.57 6.08 -13.45
N THR A 261 27.54 7.42 -13.37
CA THR A 261 28.51 8.22 -12.63
C THR A 261 28.38 8.04 -11.12
N TYR A 262 27.16 7.99 -10.58
CA TYR A 262 26.92 7.93 -9.14
C TYR A 262 26.84 6.52 -8.54
N LYS A 263 26.76 5.46 -9.35
CA LYS A 263 26.57 4.07 -8.85
C LYS A 263 27.59 3.62 -7.79
N ASN A 264 28.84 4.09 -7.87
CA ASN A 264 29.89 3.74 -6.91
C ASN A 264 29.77 4.52 -5.59
N HIS A 265 28.94 5.56 -5.56
CA HIS A 265 28.66 6.39 -4.38
C HIS A 265 27.33 6.02 -3.70
N ASP A 266 26.60 5.02 -4.23
CA ASP A 266 25.35 4.52 -3.65
C ASP A 266 25.65 3.32 -2.73
N PRO A 267 25.42 3.43 -1.41
CA PRO A 267 25.68 2.35 -0.46
C PRO A 267 24.83 1.08 -0.65
N PHE A 268 23.74 1.14 -1.43
CA PHE A 268 22.95 -0.04 -1.78
C PHE A 268 23.55 -0.81 -2.97
N LEU A 269 24.30 -0.14 -3.85
CA LEU A 269 24.86 -0.73 -5.06
C LEU A 269 26.36 -1.05 -4.92
N ALA A 270 27.09 -0.27 -4.12
CA ALA A 270 28.51 -0.43 -3.90
C ALA A 270 28.84 -0.41 -2.40
N PRO A 271 29.82 -1.21 -1.94
CA PRO A 271 30.23 -1.19 -0.55
C PRO A 271 30.85 0.16 -0.19
N CYS A 272 30.46 0.72 0.95
CA CYS A 272 31.08 1.91 1.52
C CYS A 272 32.24 1.53 2.44
N ALA A 273 33.28 2.37 2.47
CA ALA A 273 34.47 2.16 3.29
C ALA A 273 34.42 3.06 4.55
N PRO A 274 34.71 2.54 5.76
CA PRO A 274 35.23 1.19 6.04
C PRO A 274 34.17 0.08 5.99
N SER A 275 32.93 0.37 6.41
CA SER A 275 31.79 -0.55 6.35
C SER A 275 30.47 0.23 6.39
N ASN A 276 29.35 -0.44 6.12
CA ASN A 276 28.01 0.16 6.24
C ASN A 276 27.53 0.13 7.70
N PRO A 277 27.34 1.29 8.36
CA PRO A 277 26.97 1.34 9.78
C PRO A 277 25.72 0.52 10.12
N TRP A 278 24.76 0.42 9.19
CA TRP A 278 23.51 -0.33 9.40
C TRP A 278 23.69 -1.85 9.40
N GLN A 279 24.84 -2.36 8.99
CA GLN A 279 25.14 -3.80 8.92
C GLN A 279 26.14 -4.25 9.98
N THR A 280 27.07 -3.37 10.35
CA THR A 280 28.21 -3.68 11.22
C THR A 280 28.13 -3.01 12.59
N ASP A 281 27.14 -2.13 12.81
CA ASP A 281 27.02 -1.29 14.01
C ASP A 281 28.29 -0.44 14.29
N ASP A 282 29.06 -0.11 13.23
CA ASP A 282 30.26 0.73 13.28
C ASP A 282 29.99 2.11 12.63
N ASP A 283 30.03 3.16 13.45
CA ASP A 283 29.76 4.54 13.04
C ASP A 283 30.93 5.23 12.31
N SER A 284 32.06 4.54 12.14
CA SER A 284 33.28 5.11 11.53
C SER A 284 33.03 5.76 10.17
N TYR A 285 32.14 5.20 9.34
CA TYR A 285 31.76 5.79 8.05
C TYR A 285 31.12 7.18 8.19
N TRP A 286 30.25 7.38 9.17
CA TRP A 286 29.62 8.68 9.42
C TRP A 286 30.61 9.69 9.98
N THR A 287 31.49 9.26 10.89
CA THR A 287 32.54 10.13 11.45
C THR A 287 33.46 10.67 10.34
N LEU A 288 33.85 9.81 9.38
CA LEU A 288 34.70 10.22 8.24
C LEU A 288 34.00 11.13 7.22
N ASN A 289 32.66 11.14 7.17
CA ASN A 289 31.86 11.90 6.20
C ASN A 289 31.06 13.05 6.84
N MET A 290 31.46 13.53 8.03
CA MET A 290 30.80 14.66 8.68
C MET A 290 30.90 15.98 7.90
N ARG A 291 29.92 16.87 8.11
CA ARG A 291 29.63 17.96 7.17
C ARG A 291 30.65 19.11 7.12
N ARG A 292 31.29 19.53 8.22
CA ARG A 292 32.06 20.80 8.20
C ARG A 292 33.36 20.88 9.01
N TRP A 293 33.34 20.50 10.28
CA TRP A 293 34.42 20.86 11.23
C TRP A 293 35.09 19.66 11.93
N ALA A 294 34.62 18.44 11.69
CA ALA A 294 35.09 17.24 12.37
C ALA A 294 36.12 16.43 11.55
N VAL A 295 36.39 16.83 10.30
CA VAL A 295 37.26 16.08 9.39
C VAL A 295 38.21 17.05 8.69
N ASP A 296 39.49 17.03 9.07
CA ASP A 296 40.52 17.87 8.48
C ASP A 296 40.82 17.48 7.03
N LEU A 297 40.75 16.16 6.73
CA LEU A 297 41.03 15.58 5.42
C LEU A 297 39.81 14.83 4.86
N PRO A 298 39.11 15.34 3.84
CA PRO A 298 37.97 14.64 3.25
C PRO A 298 38.40 13.32 2.61
N THR A 299 37.49 12.34 2.61
CA THR A 299 37.73 11.05 1.96
C THR A 299 37.92 11.23 0.45
N LYS A 300 38.73 10.36 -0.18
CA LYS A 300 38.96 10.40 -1.63
C LYS A 300 37.66 10.39 -2.42
N MET A 301 36.73 9.52 -2.03
CA MET A 301 35.41 9.37 -2.66
C MET A 301 34.56 10.65 -2.57
N ARG A 302 34.64 11.38 -1.46
CA ARG A 302 33.94 12.66 -1.28
C ARG A 302 34.51 13.74 -2.22
N VAL A 303 35.83 13.82 -2.34
CA VAL A 303 36.49 14.77 -3.25
C VAL A 303 36.25 14.42 -4.72
N GLU A 304 36.30 13.13 -5.08
CA GLU A 304 35.97 12.65 -6.44
C GLU A 304 34.55 13.08 -6.85
N ARG A 305 33.59 13.02 -5.92
CA ARG A 305 32.20 13.44 -6.17
C ARG A 305 32.08 14.93 -6.53
N TRP A 306 32.93 15.79 -5.95
CA TRP A 306 32.94 17.22 -6.30
C TRP A 306 33.29 17.46 -7.78
N SER A 307 34.04 16.55 -8.40
CA SER A 307 34.42 16.64 -9.82
C SER A 307 33.27 16.36 -10.79
N PHE A 308 32.17 15.78 -10.32
CA PHE A 308 31.05 15.38 -11.17
C PHE A 308 30.27 16.57 -11.70
N SER A 309 30.10 17.61 -10.88
CA SER A 309 29.46 18.84 -11.27
C SER A 309 29.78 19.96 -10.28
N LEU A 310 29.70 21.21 -10.75
CA LEU A 310 29.76 22.38 -9.87
C LEU A 310 28.70 22.32 -8.76
N PHE A 311 27.52 21.74 -9.05
CA PHE A 311 26.47 21.57 -8.06
C PHE A 311 26.88 20.65 -6.91
N GLU A 312 27.61 19.55 -7.17
CA GLU A 312 28.11 18.66 -6.12
C GLU A 312 29.17 19.35 -5.26
N LEU A 313 30.12 20.04 -5.89
CA LEU A 313 31.12 20.87 -5.19
C LEU A 313 30.45 21.93 -4.31
N LEU A 314 29.46 22.64 -4.87
CA LEU A 314 28.68 23.66 -4.18
C LEU A 314 27.58 23.08 -3.30
N SER A 315 27.35 21.78 -3.19
CA SER A 315 26.39 21.22 -2.22
C SER A 315 27.10 20.76 -0.96
N ASP A 316 28.36 20.37 -1.09
CA ASP A 316 29.23 20.04 0.02
C ASP A 316 29.79 21.28 0.71
N LEU A 317 29.57 21.43 2.02
CA LEU A 317 30.09 22.57 2.78
C LEU A 317 31.61 22.65 2.75
N ARG A 318 32.32 21.51 2.80
CA ARG A 318 33.78 21.51 2.71
C ARG A 318 34.27 21.81 1.30
N GLY A 319 33.57 21.29 0.28
CA GLY A 319 33.83 21.61 -1.12
C GLY A 319 33.69 23.10 -1.41
N ARG A 320 32.65 23.75 -0.87
CA ARG A 320 32.49 25.22 -0.91
C ARG A 320 33.64 25.96 -0.25
N ASP A 321 34.03 25.57 0.96
CA ASP A 321 35.10 26.23 1.72
C ASP A 321 36.44 26.15 0.94
N ASP A 322 36.78 24.98 0.38
CA ASP A 322 37.99 24.78 -0.42
C ASP A 322 37.92 25.56 -1.75
N PHE A 323 36.76 25.59 -2.41
CA PHE A 323 36.54 26.37 -3.64
C PHE A 323 36.65 27.89 -3.38
N LYS A 324 36.17 28.36 -2.23
CA LYS A 324 36.30 29.76 -1.80
C LYS A 324 37.77 30.15 -1.58
N ILE A 325 38.59 29.26 -1.02
CA ILE A 325 40.04 29.46 -0.89
C ILE A 325 40.69 29.57 -2.27
N PHE A 326 40.32 28.70 -3.21
CA PHE A 326 40.81 28.76 -4.59
C PHE A 326 40.46 30.09 -5.27
N LEU A 327 39.19 30.52 -5.22
CA LEU A 327 38.75 31.77 -5.83
C LEU A 327 39.41 33.02 -5.21
N LYS A 328 39.68 33.00 -3.90
CA LYS A 328 40.41 34.10 -3.24
C LYS A 328 41.84 34.24 -3.75
N LYS A 329 42.51 33.13 -4.11
CA LYS A 329 43.86 33.17 -4.69
C LYS A 329 43.86 33.84 -6.08
N GLU A 330 42.79 33.64 -6.83
CA GLU A 330 42.60 34.20 -8.18
C GLU A 330 41.82 35.54 -8.16
N PHE A 331 41.68 36.19 -6.99
CA PHE A 331 40.94 37.45 -6.82
C PHE A 331 39.55 37.44 -7.47
N SER A 332 38.83 36.32 -7.36
CA SER A 332 37.53 36.06 -8.03
C SER A 332 36.45 35.56 -7.06
N GLY A 333 36.59 35.88 -5.77
CA GLY A 333 35.72 35.35 -4.71
C GLY A 333 34.34 36.00 -4.64
N GLU A 334 34.15 37.16 -5.29
CA GLU A 334 32.94 37.97 -5.25
C GLU A 334 31.74 37.24 -5.83
N ASN A 335 31.93 36.50 -6.93
CA ASN A 335 30.85 35.75 -7.60
C ASN A 335 30.24 34.69 -6.69
N LEU A 336 31.07 33.95 -5.96
CA LEU A 336 30.60 32.94 -5.01
C LEU A 336 29.92 33.59 -3.81
N ALA A 337 30.46 34.69 -3.29
CA ALA A 337 29.86 35.42 -2.17
C ALA A 337 28.47 35.97 -2.53
N PHE A 338 28.30 36.50 -3.75
CA PHE A 338 27.01 36.94 -4.26
C PHE A 338 26.02 35.77 -4.36
N TRP A 339 26.45 34.63 -4.90
CA TRP A 339 25.60 33.43 -4.99
C TRP A 339 25.17 32.92 -3.61
N GLU A 340 26.08 32.88 -2.63
CA GLU A 340 25.76 32.51 -1.24
C GLU A 340 24.70 33.43 -0.63
N ALA A 341 24.83 34.74 -0.84
CA ALA A 341 23.88 35.73 -0.34
C ALA A 341 22.50 35.60 -1.02
N ALA A 342 22.47 35.31 -2.32
CA ALA A 342 21.23 35.07 -3.07
C ALA A 342 20.51 33.78 -2.62
N GLU A 343 21.24 32.69 -2.35
CA GLU A 343 20.66 31.47 -1.79
C GLU A 343 20.10 31.71 -0.37
N GLU A 344 20.80 32.49 0.46
CA GLU A 344 20.31 32.87 1.79
C GLU A 344 19.03 33.74 1.72
N LEU A 345 18.91 34.60 0.72
CA LEU A 345 17.71 35.40 0.47
C LEU A 345 16.52 34.50 0.06
N LYS A 346 16.75 33.54 -0.84
CA LYS A 346 15.71 32.63 -1.36
C LYS A 346 15.11 31.74 -0.28
N TRP A 347 15.94 31.23 0.63
CA TRP A 347 15.53 30.30 1.70
C TRP A 347 15.39 30.96 3.07
N GLY A 348 15.57 32.29 3.15
CA GLY A 348 15.49 33.06 4.38
C GLY A 348 14.07 33.35 4.84
N THR A 349 13.94 33.97 6.02
CA THR A 349 12.64 34.41 6.55
C THR A 349 12.03 35.53 5.70
N ALA A 350 10.74 35.42 5.38
CA ALA A 350 10.01 36.38 4.56
C ALA A 350 10.13 37.83 5.08
N SER A 351 10.12 38.03 6.40
CA SER A 351 10.26 39.34 7.05
C SER A 351 11.61 40.02 6.76
N SER A 352 12.66 39.25 6.49
CA SER A 352 14.02 39.78 6.23
C SER A 352 14.32 39.96 4.75
N MET A 353 13.43 39.51 3.84
CA MET A 353 13.73 39.45 2.40
C MET A 353 14.00 40.83 1.79
N SER A 354 13.17 41.84 2.11
CA SER A 354 13.33 43.19 1.55
C SER A 354 14.68 43.80 1.94
N THR A 355 15.01 43.78 3.24
CA THR A 355 16.27 44.34 3.76
C THR A 355 17.49 43.59 3.22
N LYS A 356 17.44 42.25 3.13
CA LYS A 356 18.52 41.44 2.56
C LYS A 356 18.71 41.71 1.06
N ALA A 357 17.63 41.85 0.30
CA ALA A 357 17.70 42.17 -1.13
C ALA A 357 18.35 43.54 -1.38
N GLU A 358 17.98 44.56 -0.59
CA GLU A 358 18.62 45.88 -0.66
C GLU A 358 20.11 45.84 -0.27
N THR A 359 20.48 44.98 0.69
CA THR A 359 21.87 44.82 1.14
C THR A 359 22.72 44.08 0.10
N ILE A 360 22.16 43.11 -0.61
CA ILE A 360 22.86 42.38 -1.69
C ILE A 360 23.04 43.24 -2.94
N PHE A 361 22.11 44.17 -3.18
CA PHE A 361 22.15 45.08 -4.34
C PHE A 361 23.17 46.22 -4.17
N LYS A 362 23.37 46.69 -2.93
CA LYS A 362 24.38 47.70 -2.59
C LYS A 362 25.77 47.09 -2.55
#